data_AF-A0A6B3M7L2-F1
#
_entry.id   AF-A0A6B3M7L2-F1
#
_cell.length_a   1.000
_cell.length_b   1.000
_cell.length_c   1.000
_cell.angle_alpha   90.00
_cell.angle_beta   90.00
_cell.angle_gamma   90.00
#
_symmetry.space_group_name_H-M   'P 1'
#
loop_
_entity.id
_entity.type
_entity.pdbx_description
1 polymer ?
#
loop_
_entity_poly.entity_id
_entity_poly.type
_entity_poly.pdbx_seq_one_letter_code
_entity_poly.pdbx_strand_id
1 'polypeptide(L)' 'MVNINNIHSLSDFQRNTKDFVKQLESNKKPVVLTINGKAALVVQDATAYQTLLDQLELALFSSNN' A
#
# COMPACT_ATOMS: atom_id res chain seq x y z
N MET A 1 7.82 -5.99 -0.06
CA MET A 1 8.76 -4.86 -0.28
C MET A 1 8.00 -3.77 -1.04
N VAL A 2 8.01 -2.53 -0.55
CA VAL A 2 7.37 -1.40 -1.25
C VAL A 2 8.08 -1.20 -2.58
N ASN A 3 7.32 -1.24 -3.68
CA ASN A 3 7.89 -1.03 -5.01
C ASN A 3 8.10 0.47 -5.23
N ILE A 4 9.36 0.90 -5.28
CA ILE A 4 9.76 2.30 -5.53
C ILE A 4 9.29 2.83 -6.90
N ASN A 5 8.77 1.98 -7.77
CA ASN A 5 8.23 2.38 -9.07
C ASN A 5 6.75 2.79 -8.99
N ASN A 6 6.07 2.62 -7.85
CA ASN A 6 4.68 3.02 -7.66
C ASN A 6 4.55 4.21 -6.71
N ILE A 7 5.30 5.28 -7.02
CA ILE A 7 5.35 6.53 -6.25
C ILE A 7 4.63 7.61 -7.05
N HIS A 8 3.63 8.23 -6.43
CA HIS A 8 2.83 9.31 -7.03
C HIS A 8 2.73 10.50 -6.07
N SER A 9 2.33 11.68 -6.56
CA SER A 9 2.06 12.81 -5.66
C SER A 9 0.67 12.68 -5.03
N LEU A 10 0.48 13.21 -3.82
CA LEU A 10 -0.85 13.26 -3.19
C LEU A 10 -1.86 14.00 -4.08
N SER A 11 -1.44 15.06 -4.77
CA SER A 11 -2.30 15.82 -5.67
C SER A 11 -2.72 15.03 -6.92
N ASP A 12 -1.83 14.22 -7.47
CA ASP A 12 -2.15 13.31 -8.57
C ASP A 12 -3.15 12.24 -8.14
N PHE A 13 -2.93 11.64 -6.97
CA PHE A 13 -3.86 10.68 -6.38
C PHE A 13 -5.26 11.28 -6.20
N GLN A 14 -5.37 12.48 -5.64
CA GLN A 14 -6.65 13.17 -5.45
C GLN A 14 -7.38 13.40 -6.78
N ARG A 15 -6.66 13.85 -7.82
CA ARG A 15 -7.23 14.08 -9.17
C ARG A 15 -7.70 12.79 -9.84
N ASN A 16 -6.96 11.69 -9.65
CA ASN A 16 -7.17 10.42 -10.36
C ASN A 16 -7.66 9.29 -9.42
N THR A 17 -8.34 9.64 -8.32
CA THR A 17 -8.67 8.72 -7.21
C THR A 17 -9.33 7.41 -7.70
N LYS A 18 -10.27 7.50 -8.65
CA LYS A 18 -11.01 6.33 -9.15
C LYS A 18 -10.10 5.31 -9.84
N ASP A 19 -9.11 5.77 -10.59
CA ASP A 19 -8.20 4.89 -11.32
C ASP A 19 -7.19 4.25 -10.36
N PHE A 20 -6.71 5.02 -9.39
CA PHE A 20 -5.88 4.49 -8.31
C PHE A 20 -6.62 3.44 -7.48
N VAL A 21 -7.89 3.66 -7.13
CA VAL A 21 -8.71 2.68 -6.39
C VAL A 21 -8.86 1.40 -7.21
N LYS A 22 -9.22 1.48 -8.49
CA LYS A 22 -9.30 0.30 -9.38
C LYS A 22 -7.96 -0.44 -9.48
N GLN A 23 -6.85 0.30 -9.55
CA GLN A 23 -5.51 -0.29 -9.59
C GLN A 23 -5.21 -1.04 -8.28
N LEU A 24 -5.48 -0.43 -7.12
CA LEU A 24 -5.29 -1.03 -5.80
C LEU A 24 -6.14 -2.29 -5.62
N GLU A 25 -7.41 -2.24 -6.02
CA GLU A 25 -8.33 -3.37 -5.95
C GLU A 25 -7.89 -4.53 -6.86
N SER A 26 -7.42 -4.23 -8.07
CA SER A 26 -7.07 -5.25 -9.07
C SER A 26 -5.74 -5.95 -8.79
N ASN A 27 -4.69 -5.21 -8.43
CA ASN A 27 -3.36 -5.79 -8.29
C ASN A 27 -2.90 -5.95 -6.83
N LYS A 28 -3.63 -5.39 -5.87
CA LYS A 28 -3.35 -5.46 -4.43
C LYS A 28 -1.96 -4.92 -4.03
N LYS A 29 -1.28 -4.19 -4.91
CA LYS A 29 0.04 -3.60 -4.65
C LYS A 29 -0.13 -2.23 -4.00
N PRO A 30 0.63 -1.91 -2.93
CA PRO A 30 0.57 -0.60 -2.30
C PRO A 30 1.09 0.50 -3.23
N VAL A 31 0.60 1.71 -3.00
CA VAL A 31 1.04 2.96 -3.64
C VAL A 31 1.71 3.84 -2.59
N VAL A 32 2.86 4.44 -2.92
CA VAL A 32 3.47 5.46 -2.08
C VAL A 32 3.06 6.83 -2.58
N LEU A 33 2.59 7.69 -1.67
CA LEU A 33 2.28 9.08 -1.98
C LEU A 33 3.34 10.02 -1.42
N THR A 34 3.70 11.00 -2.25
CA THR A 34 4.63 12.07 -1.90
C THR A 34 3.90 13.37 -1.58
N ILE A 35 4.45 14.11 -0.62
CA ILE A 35 4.09 15.50 -0.33
C ILE A 35 5.39 16.30 -0.46
N ASN A 36 5.39 17.33 -1.31
CA ASN A 36 6.59 18.12 -1.63
C ASN A 36 7.79 17.24 -2.05
N GLY A 37 7.55 16.21 -2.86
CA GLY A 37 8.57 15.29 -3.38
C GLY A 37 9.10 14.27 -2.37
N LYS A 38 8.62 14.28 -1.12
CA LYS A 38 9.03 13.33 -0.08
C LYS A 38 7.96 12.28 0.14
N ALA A 39 8.36 11.00 0.17
CA ALA A 39 7.47 9.90 0.53
C ALA A 39 6.92 10.15 1.94
N ALA A 40 5.59 10.18 2.07
CA ALA A 40 4.92 10.56 3.31
C ALA A 40 3.79 9.60 3.70
N LEU A 41 3.17 8.94 2.73
CA LEU A 41 2.02 8.07 2.95
C LEU A 41 2.15 6.81 2.10
N VAL A 42 1.51 5.74 2.57
CA VAL A 42 1.26 4.53 1.79
C VAL A 42 -0.25 4.31 1.74
N VAL A 43 -0.77 4.05 0.55
CA VAL A 43 -2.16 3.64 0.34
C VAL A 43 -2.17 2.17 -0.05
N GLN A 44 -3.02 1.40 0.61
CA GLN A 44 -3.14 -0.04 0.38
C GLN A 44 -4.61 -0.44 0.37
N ASP A 45 -4.92 -1.47 -0.43
CA ASP A 45 -6.20 -2.14 -0.37
C ASP A 45 -6.41 -2.78 1.02
N ALA A 46 -7.62 -2.66 1.57
CA ALA A 46 -7.92 -3.09 2.93
C ALA A 46 -7.75 -4.60 3.13
N THR A 47 -8.20 -5.43 2.17
CA THR A 47 -8.06 -6.88 2.25
C THR A 47 -6.58 -7.28 2.16
N ALA A 48 -5.81 -6.66 1.27
CA ALA A 48 -4.38 -6.90 1.16
C ALA A 48 -3.62 -6.52 2.44
N TYR A 49 -4.02 -5.42 3.08
CA TYR A 49 -3.45 -5.02 4.37
C TYR A 49 -3.80 -6.01 5.48
N GLN A 50 -5.05 -6.50 5.54
CA GLN A 50 -5.43 -7.53 6.51
C GLN A 50 -4.62 -8.81 6.32
N THR A 51 -4.47 -9.30 5.10
CA THR A 51 -3.64 -10.48 4.81
C THR A 51 -2.18 -10.30 5.25
N LEU A 52 -1.63 -9.10 5.11
CA LEU A 52 -0.28 -8.79 5.60
C LEU A 52 -0.20 -8.90 7.14
N LEU A 53 -1.21 -8.40 7.85
CA LEU A 53 -1.28 -8.53 9.32
C LEU A 53 -1.42 -9.98 9.75
N ASP A 54 -2.28 -10.76 9.09
CA ASP A 54 -2.48 -12.17 9.40
C ASP A 54 -1.18 -12.99 9.22
N GLN A 55 -0.42 -12.69 8.16
CA GLN A 55 0.89 -13.32 7.90
C GLN A 55 1.92 -12.95 8.94
N LEU A 56 1.95 -11.67 9.36
CA LEU A 56 2.86 -11.21 10.41
C LEU A 56 2.55 -11.88 11.75
N GLU A 57 1.27 -11.95 12.10
CA GLU A 57 0.80 -12.62 13.30
C GLU A 57 1.23 -14.09 13.32
N LEU A 58 1.01 -14.82 12.22
CA LEU A 58 1.44 -16.22 12.08
C LEU A 58 2.97 -16.38 12.21
N ALA A 59 3.75 -15.49 11.61
CA ALA A 59 5.21 -15.52 11.67
C ALA A 59 5.73 -15.28 13.11
N LEU A 60 5.08 -14.39 13.85
CA LEU A 60 5.43 -14.11 15.24
C LEU A 60 5.09 -15.28 16.17
N PHE A 61 3.95 -15.97 15.95
CA PHE A 61 3.59 -17.13 16.75
C PHE A 61 4.48 -18.35 16.49
N SER A 62 4.88 -18.57 15.23
CA SER A 62 5.75 -19.69 14.85
C SER A 62 7.22 -19.52 15.31
N SER A 63 7.64 -18.31 15.69
CA SER A 63 8.99 -18.05 16.22
C SER A 63 9.12 -18.23 17.73
N ASN A 64 7.99 -18.39 18.45
CA ASN A 64 7.93 -18.52 19.92
C ASN A 64 7.62 -19.95 20.41
N ASN A 65 7.61 -20.92 19.49
CA ASN A 65 7.51 -22.37 19.75
C ASN A 65 8.67 -23.08 19.06
#